data_AF-A0A967HM03-F1
#
_entry.id   AF-A0A967HM03-F1
#
_cell.length_a   1.000
_cell.length_b   1.000
_cell.length_c   1.000
_cell.angle_alpha   90.00
_cell.angle_beta   90.00
_cell.angle_gamma   90.00
#
_symmetry.space_group_name_H-M   'P 1'
#
loop_
_entity.id
_entity.type
_entity.pdbx_description
1 polymer ?
#
loop_
_entity_poly.entity_id
_entity_poly.type
_entity_poly.pdbx_seq_one_letter_code
_entity_poly.pdbx_strand_id
1 'polypeptide(L)'
;AAGGRDDFTIRTRTTSGRERVHRARNLVVATGYAGTPNRIGVPGEDLPKVTHYFTEGHPYYDQDVVVVGAGNSAVEAALETWRAGARVTLVHFLDRLDPGVKPWIRPDMENRLARGQIAALWETRLTEILPDRVRLRDERTGRDSELPNDFVVLAMTGYRPDPRLLRELGVTLDAESVPAHDPETMETDVPGVFIAGVVAGGNRPDRVFIEDGRHHGPLAVRSILAARGREPARAISLGVPPSRREPDPEADGFGPPAEGGADATPPQAATPSSAE
;
A
#
# COMPACT_ATOMS: atom_id res chain seq x y z
N ALA A 1 -19.34 -15.97 19.01
CA ALA A 1 -18.90 -16.72 20.21
C ALA A 1 -17.83 -17.68 19.74
N ALA A 2 -16.62 -17.55 20.26
CA ALA A 2 -15.51 -18.44 19.96
C ALA A 2 -15.82 -19.82 20.58
N GLY A 3 -16.48 -20.68 19.81
CA GLY A 3 -16.43 -22.11 20.06
C GLY A 3 -15.01 -22.56 19.78
N GLY A 4 -14.46 -23.43 20.63
CA GLY A 4 -13.23 -24.15 20.28
C GLY A 4 -13.42 -24.94 18.98
N ARG A 5 -12.36 -25.63 18.54
CA ARG A 5 -12.38 -26.51 17.35
C ARG A 5 -13.75 -27.19 17.20
N ASP A 6 -14.33 -27.03 16.01
CA ASP A 6 -15.58 -27.66 15.56
C ASP A 6 -16.94 -26.94 15.77
N ASP A 7 -17.02 -25.73 16.35
CA ASP A 7 -18.32 -25.01 16.46
C ASP A 7 -18.27 -23.49 16.22
N PHE A 8 -17.83 -23.08 15.03
CA PHE A 8 -17.90 -21.68 14.62
C PHE A 8 -19.26 -21.34 14.02
N THR A 9 -19.86 -20.25 14.49
CA THR A 9 -21.08 -19.67 13.91
C THR A 9 -20.76 -18.35 13.20
N ILE A 10 -20.96 -18.31 11.89
CA ILE A 10 -20.67 -17.16 11.03
C ILE A 10 -21.99 -16.51 10.61
N ARG A 11 -22.13 -15.21 10.86
CA ARG A 11 -23.25 -14.42 10.35
C ARG A 11 -22.80 -13.64 9.12
N THR A 12 -23.53 -13.80 8.02
CA THR A 12 -23.26 -13.09 6.76
C THR A 12 -24.47 -12.27 6.38
N ARG A 13 -24.25 -11.08 5.84
CA ARG A 13 -25.28 -10.22 5.29
C ARG A 13 -24.96 -9.92 3.83
N THR A 14 -25.90 -10.23 2.95
CA THR A 14 -25.77 -9.93 1.52
C THR A 14 -26.00 -8.43 1.26
N THR A 15 -25.61 -7.94 0.08
CA THR A 15 -25.86 -6.56 -0.35
C THR A 15 -27.35 -6.20 -0.41
N SER A 16 -28.23 -7.19 -0.61
CA SER A 16 -29.68 -7.01 -0.54
C SER A 16 -30.26 -7.02 0.89
N GLY A 17 -29.41 -7.03 1.92
CA GLY A 17 -29.82 -7.00 3.32
C GLY A 17 -30.22 -8.35 3.91
N ARG A 18 -30.24 -9.43 3.12
CA ARG A 18 -30.58 -10.76 3.63
C ARG A 18 -29.46 -11.30 4.52
N GLU A 19 -29.82 -11.68 5.74
CA GLU A 19 -28.93 -12.33 6.70
C GLU A 19 -28.96 -13.86 6.56
N ARG A 20 -27.81 -14.50 6.78
CA ARG A 20 -27.64 -15.95 6.81
C ARG A 20 -26.67 -16.35 7.92
N VAL A 21 -26.94 -17.47 8.55
CA VAL A 21 -26.07 -18.06 9.58
C VAL A 21 -25.48 -19.37 9.05
N HIS A 22 -24.17 -19.51 9.15
CA HIS A 22 -23.43 -20.69 8.71
C HIS A 22 -22.70 -21.30 9.90
N ARG A 23 -22.63 -22.64 9.93
CA ARG A 23 -21.80 -23.37 10.90
C ARG A 23 -20.58 -23.94 10.20
N ALA A 24 -19.42 -23.78 10.82
CA ALA A 24 -18.16 -24.26 10.28
C ALA A 24 -17.33 -24.90 11.39
N ARG A 25 -16.56 -25.92 11.00
CA ARG A 25 -15.61 -26.58 11.90
C ARG A 25 -14.27 -25.87 11.99
N ASN A 26 -13.85 -25.27 10.88
CA ASN A 26 -12.64 -24.46 10.75
C ASN A 26 -12.98 -23.17 10.00
N LEU A 27 -12.27 -22.10 10.29
CA LEU A 27 -12.37 -20.80 9.60
C LEU A 27 -11.04 -20.46 8.95
N VAL A 28 -11.08 -19.95 7.71
CA VAL A 28 -9.92 -19.35 7.06
C VAL A 28 -10.25 -17.90 6.78
N VAL A 29 -9.51 -16.97 7.40
CA VAL A 29 -9.70 -15.53 7.28
C VAL A 29 -8.75 -15.00 6.19
N ALA A 30 -9.32 -14.53 5.10
CA ALA A 30 -8.60 -13.99 3.93
C ALA A 30 -9.17 -12.63 3.51
N THR A 31 -9.43 -11.75 4.47
CA THR A 31 -10.17 -10.49 4.28
C THR A 31 -9.40 -9.38 3.56
N GLY A 32 -8.10 -9.54 3.33
CA GLY A 32 -7.30 -8.56 2.61
C GLY A 32 -7.08 -7.23 3.37
N TYR A 33 -6.54 -6.23 2.67
CA TYR A 33 -6.17 -4.89 3.19
C TYR A 33 -6.96 -3.77 2.54
N ALA A 34 -7.32 -3.96 1.27
CA ALA A 34 -7.86 -2.91 0.42
C ALA A 34 -9.23 -2.38 0.84
N GLY A 35 -9.85 -2.90 1.90
CA GLY A 35 -11.16 -2.45 2.38
C GLY A 35 -11.14 -1.20 3.25
N THR A 36 -10.00 -0.79 3.80
CA THR A 36 -9.92 0.34 4.75
C THR A 36 -8.80 1.32 4.37
N PRO A 37 -9.11 2.45 3.71
CA PRO A 37 -8.11 3.45 3.40
C PRO A 37 -7.68 4.18 4.67
N ASN A 38 -6.41 4.61 4.71
CA ASN A 38 -5.92 5.49 5.77
C ASN A 38 -6.47 6.90 5.57
N ARG A 39 -7.46 7.27 6.38
CA ARG A 39 -8.01 8.62 6.36
C ARG A 39 -6.97 9.65 6.81
N ILE A 40 -6.94 10.79 6.13
CA ILE A 40 -6.10 11.94 6.50
C ILE A 40 -6.72 12.67 7.69
N GLY A 41 -8.05 12.66 7.82
CA GLY A 41 -8.76 13.30 8.91
C GLY A 41 -8.90 14.82 8.75
N VAL A 42 -8.82 15.33 7.51
CA VAL A 42 -9.05 16.74 7.20
C VAL A 42 -10.55 17.03 7.00
N PRO A 43 -11.02 18.25 7.32
CA PRO A 43 -12.38 18.65 6.99
C PRO A 43 -12.64 18.51 5.48
N GLY A 44 -13.81 17.97 5.11
CA GLY A 44 -14.23 17.79 3.72
C GLY A 44 -13.74 16.51 3.03
N GLU A 45 -13.04 15.62 3.73
CA GLU A 45 -12.63 14.31 3.20
C GLU A 45 -13.81 13.42 2.75
N ASP A 46 -15.01 13.62 3.30
CA ASP A 46 -16.21 12.85 2.94
C ASP A 46 -17.01 13.47 1.77
N LEU A 47 -16.45 14.48 1.07
CA LEU A 47 -17.12 15.12 -0.08
C LEU A 47 -17.20 14.18 -1.30
N PRO A 48 -18.25 14.26 -2.15
CA PRO A 48 -18.41 13.37 -3.31
C PRO A 48 -17.29 13.42 -4.36
N LYS A 49 -16.55 14.54 -4.43
CA LYS A 49 -15.40 14.72 -5.33
C LYS A 49 -14.12 14.04 -4.84
N VAL A 50 -14.16 13.48 -3.62
CA VAL A 50 -13.03 12.86 -2.96
C VAL A 50 -13.11 11.36 -3.17
N THR A 51 -12.04 10.77 -3.72
CA THR A 51 -11.92 9.31 -3.78
C THR A 51 -10.69 8.80 -3.04
N HIS A 52 -10.90 7.77 -2.24
CA HIS A 52 -9.82 6.97 -1.64
C HIS A 52 -9.41 5.77 -2.50
N TYR A 53 -10.09 5.56 -3.63
CA TYR A 53 -9.87 4.44 -4.52
C TYR A 53 -9.72 4.94 -5.95
N PHE A 54 -8.59 4.61 -6.58
CA PHE A 54 -8.40 4.87 -7.99
C PHE A 54 -8.79 3.63 -8.80
N THR A 55 -9.70 3.80 -9.76
CA THR A 55 -10.14 2.72 -10.66
C THR A 55 -9.57 2.91 -12.06
N GLU A 56 -9.77 4.09 -12.65
CA GLU A 56 -9.35 4.42 -14.00
C GLU A 56 -9.23 5.94 -14.20
N GLY A 57 -8.48 6.36 -15.22
CA GLY A 57 -8.23 7.78 -15.53
C GLY A 57 -9.33 8.47 -16.33
N HIS A 58 -10.11 7.74 -17.15
CA HIS A 58 -11.03 8.33 -18.13
C HIS A 58 -12.08 9.31 -17.55
N PRO A 59 -12.68 9.08 -16.36
CA PRO A 59 -13.63 10.03 -15.77
C PRO A 59 -13.05 11.42 -15.49
N TYR A 60 -11.72 11.55 -15.45
CA TYR A 60 -11.01 12.78 -15.11
C TYR A 60 -10.53 13.59 -16.32
N TYR A 61 -10.91 13.20 -17.53
CA TYR A 61 -10.54 13.94 -18.75
C TYR A 61 -10.96 15.42 -18.66
N ASP A 62 -10.03 16.32 -18.99
CA ASP A 62 -10.22 17.78 -18.97
C ASP A 62 -10.62 18.38 -17.61
N GLN A 63 -10.31 17.69 -16.51
CA GLN A 63 -10.57 18.15 -15.14
C GLN A 63 -9.29 18.46 -14.38
N ASP A 64 -9.41 19.34 -13.37
CA ASP A 64 -8.35 19.63 -12.41
C ASP A 64 -8.35 18.61 -11.28
N VAL A 65 -7.33 17.76 -11.25
CA VAL A 65 -7.19 16.65 -10.30
C VAL A 65 -6.05 16.91 -9.34
N VAL A 66 -6.36 16.90 -8.05
CA VAL A 66 -5.36 16.94 -6.98
C VAL A 66 -5.11 15.52 -6.50
N VAL A 67 -3.87 15.05 -6.62
CA VAL A 67 -3.42 13.74 -6.11
C VAL A 67 -2.60 13.97 -4.85
N VAL A 68 -3.00 13.35 -3.73
CA VAL A 68 -2.30 13.51 -2.44
C VAL A 68 -1.44 12.29 -2.12
N GLY A 69 -0.16 12.51 -1.86
CA GLY A 69 0.85 11.49 -1.58
C GLY A 69 1.88 11.35 -2.69
N ALA A 70 2.96 10.60 -2.43
CA ALA A 70 4.06 10.40 -3.38
C ALA A 70 4.56 8.95 -3.46
N GLY A 71 3.75 8.01 -2.98
CA GLY A 71 4.01 6.58 -3.04
C GLY A 71 3.65 5.93 -4.36
N ASN A 72 3.89 4.61 -4.47
CA ASN A 72 3.61 3.81 -5.67
C ASN A 72 2.25 4.08 -6.28
N SER A 73 1.24 3.94 -5.43
CA SER A 73 -0.13 4.17 -5.77
C SER A 73 -0.27 5.60 -6.32
N ALA A 74 0.14 6.64 -5.57
CA ALA A 74 -0.06 8.05 -5.94
C ALA A 74 0.52 8.36 -7.32
N VAL A 75 1.71 7.82 -7.59
CA VAL A 75 2.41 7.96 -8.86
C VAL A 75 1.64 7.28 -10.00
N GLU A 76 1.15 6.05 -9.81
CA GLU A 76 0.34 5.35 -10.83
C GLU A 76 -0.95 6.14 -11.14
N ALA A 77 -1.68 6.62 -10.13
CA ALA A 77 -2.90 7.40 -10.36
C ALA A 77 -2.62 8.74 -11.05
N ALA A 78 -1.56 9.45 -10.66
CA ALA A 78 -1.17 10.71 -11.29
C ALA A 78 -0.80 10.51 -12.77
N LEU A 79 -0.05 9.46 -13.09
CA LEU A 79 0.32 9.14 -14.47
C LEU A 79 -0.90 8.72 -15.30
N GLU A 80 -1.78 7.87 -14.78
CA GLU A 80 -2.97 7.40 -15.49
C GLU A 80 -3.99 8.52 -15.74
N THR A 81 -4.23 9.39 -14.76
CA THR A 81 -5.10 10.57 -14.94
C THR A 81 -4.51 11.57 -15.91
N TRP A 82 -3.20 11.82 -15.84
CA TRP A 82 -2.50 12.68 -16.80
C TRP A 82 -2.57 12.12 -18.23
N ARG A 83 -2.35 10.81 -18.41
CA ARG A 83 -2.50 10.14 -19.72
C ARG A 83 -3.92 10.21 -20.26
N ALA A 84 -4.90 10.20 -19.35
CA ALA A 84 -6.31 10.41 -19.69
C ALA A 84 -6.66 11.89 -19.95
N GLY A 85 -5.69 12.82 -19.97
CA GLY A 85 -5.92 14.22 -20.34
C GLY A 85 -6.34 15.15 -19.19
N ALA A 86 -6.19 14.71 -17.93
CA ALA A 86 -6.45 15.55 -16.76
C ALA A 86 -5.30 16.55 -16.49
N ARG A 87 -5.62 17.67 -15.83
CA ARG A 87 -4.63 18.61 -15.27
C ARG A 87 -4.30 18.17 -13.84
N VAL A 88 -3.16 17.51 -13.68
CA VAL A 88 -2.79 16.86 -12.43
C VAL A 88 -1.85 17.73 -11.59
N THR A 89 -2.21 17.93 -10.32
CA THR A 89 -1.33 18.50 -9.29
C THR A 89 -1.09 17.48 -8.19
N LEU A 90 0.17 17.07 -8.03
CA LEU A 90 0.62 16.21 -6.93
C LEU A 90 0.88 17.07 -5.68
N VAL A 91 0.37 16.67 -4.52
CA VAL A 91 0.63 17.33 -3.24
C VAL A 91 1.29 16.34 -2.28
N HIS A 92 2.45 16.72 -1.75
CA HIS A 92 3.18 15.88 -0.81
C HIS A 92 3.93 16.70 0.24
N PHE A 93 3.97 16.17 1.48
CA PHE A 93 4.57 16.87 2.62
C PHE A 93 6.09 16.71 2.72
N LEU A 94 6.70 15.80 1.96
CA LEU A 94 8.16 15.73 1.78
C LEU A 94 8.58 16.45 0.50
N ASP A 95 9.89 16.53 0.30
CA ASP A 95 10.55 17.20 -0.83
C ASP A 95 10.75 16.29 -2.06
N ARG A 96 10.28 15.04 -2.00
CA ARG A 96 10.58 14.01 -3.01
C ARG A 96 9.51 12.93 -3.10
N LEU A 97 9.59 12.13 -4.17
CA LEU A 97 8.86 10.87 -4.30
C LEU A 97 9.33 9.84 -3.25
N ASP A 98 8.40 8.97 -2.82
CA ASP A 98 8.76 7.94 -1.84
C ASP A 98 9.85 7.00 -2.40
N PRO A 99 10.84 6.59 -1.59
CA PRO A 99 11.89 5.67 -2.04
C PRO A 99 11.35 4.32 -2.53
N GLY A 100 10.19 3.90 -2.00
CA GLY A 100 9.52 2.66 -2.37
C GLY A 100 8.79 2.69 -3.71
N VAL A 101 8.82 3.82 -4.44
CA VAL A 101 8.21 3.91 -5.78
C VAL A 101 8.93 2.95 -6.75
N LYS A 102 8.15 2.13 -7.45
CA LYS A 102 8.64 1.09 -8.36
C LYS A 102 9.58 1.69 -9.41
N PRO A 103 10.73 1.05 -9.68
CA PRO A 103 11.77 1.61 -10.55
C PRO A 103 11.33 1.76 -12.02
N TRP A 104 10.25 1.12 -12.46
CA TRP A 104 9.73 1.25 -13.82
C TRP A 104 8.72 2.39 -14.01
N ILE A 105 8.05 2.87 -12.95
CA ILE A 105 7.13 4.03 -13.04
C ILE A 105 7.83 5.34 -12.64
N ARG A 106 8.84 5.26 -11.77
CA ARG A 106 9.56 6.42 -11.25
C ARG A 106 10.16 7.31 -12.36
N PRO A 107 10.86 6.77 -13.39
CA PRO A 107 11.47 7.61 -14.41
C PRO A 107 10.44 8.35 -15.27
N ASP A 108 9.28 7.75 -15.53
CA ASP A 108 8.20 8.42 -16.28
C ASP A 108 7.67 9.59 -15.45
N MET A 109 7.37 9.38 -14.17
CA MET A 109 6.90 10.42 -13.26
C MET A 109 7.90 11.58 -13.14
N GLU A 110 9.17 11.30 -12.87
CA GLU A 110 10.23 12.31 -12.78
C GLU A 110 10.36 13.13 -14.06
N ASN A 111 10.24 12.48 -15.22
CA ASN A 111 10.25 13.15 -16.51
C ASN A 111 9.03 14.07 -16.71
N ARG A 112 7.83 13.66 -16.27
CA ARG A 112 6.63 14.52 -16.33
C ARG A 112 6.73 15.72 -15.42
N LEU A 113 7.28 15.52 -14.22
CA LEU A 113 7.55 16.60 -13.26
C LEU A 113 8.59 17.59 -13.81
N ALA A 114 9.70 17.09 -14.35
CA ALA A 114 10.77 17.92 -14.92
C ALA A 114 10.30 18.76 -16.12
N ARG A 115 9.36 18.22 -16.91
CA ARG A 115 8.74 18.93 -18.05
C ARG A 115 7.58 19.85 -17.65
N GLY A 116 7.19 19.88 -16.38
CA GLY A 116 6.02 20.63 -15.90
C GLY A 116 4.69 20.12 -16.47
N GLN A 117 4.64 18.87 -16.95
CA GLN A 117 3.42 18.25 -17.47
C GLN A 117 2.48 17.81 -16.34
N ILE A 118 3.07 17.47 -15.19
CA ILE A 118 2.38 17.27 -13.92
C ILE A 118 2.98 18.28 -12.94
N ALA A 119 2.13 19.08 -12.30
CA ALA A 119 2.59 20.00 -11.25
C ALA A 119 2.82 19.23 -9.95
N ALA A 120 3.83 19.61 -9.17
CA ALA A 120 4.03 19.08 -7.83
C ALA A 120 4.24 20.20 -6.80
N LEU A 121 3.48 20.10 -5.72
CA LEU A 121 3.59 20.93 -4.53
C LEU A 121 4.24 20.09 -3.44
N TRP A 122 5.56 20.25 -3.33
CA TRP A 122 6.38 19.61 -2.32
C TRP A 122 6.31 20.35 -0.99
N GLU A 123 6.69 19.67 0.10
CA GLU A 123 6.67 20.24 1.46
C GLU A 123 5.33 20.90 1.79
N THR A 124 4.24 20.37 1.24
CA THR A 124 2.91 20.96 1.31
C THR A 124 1.91 19.92 1.81
N ARG A 125 1.12 20.29 2.81
CA ARG A 125 0.10 19.44 3.42
C ARG A 125 -1.29 19.91 3.05
N LEU A 126 -2.15 18.98 2.66
CA LEU A 126 -3.59 19.22 2.54
C LEU A 126 -4.17 19.43 3.94
N THR A 127 -4.84 20.56 4.17
CA THR A 127 -5.43 20.91 5.48
C THR A 127 -6.96 20.86 5.49
N GLU A 128 -7.61 21.15 4.37
CA GLU A 128 -9.07 21.12 4.23
C GLU A 128 -9.47 20.95 2.75
N ILE A 129 -10.58 20.26 2.50
CA ILE A 129 -11.17 20.09 1.17
C ILE A 129 -12.51 20.82 1.13
N LEU A 130 -12.65 21.74 0.18
CA LEU A 130 -13.89 22.46 -0.09
C LEU A 130 -14.54 21.94 -1.40
N PRO A 131 -15.82 22.27 -1.67
CA PRO A 131 -16.52 21.80 -2.86
C PRO A 131 -15.81 22.14 -4.18
N ASP A 132 -15.17 23.30 -4.29
CA ASP A 132 -14.57 23.84 -5.52
C ASP A 132 -13.04 24.00 -5.45
N ARG A 133 -12.44 23.81 -4.28
CA ARG A 133 -11.01 24.02 -4.05
C ARG A 133 -10.48 23.22 -2.86
N VAL A 134 -9.17 23.14 -2.72
CA VAL A 134 -8.49 22.60 -1.53
C VAL A 134 -7.66 23.67 -0.85
N ARG A 135 -7.53 23.57 0.47
CA ARG A 135 -6.60 24.37 1.28
C ARG A 135 -5.37 23.58 1.58
N LEU A 136 -4.23 24.22 1.33
CA LEU A 136 -2.91 23.65 1.45
C LEU A 136 -2.09 24.51 2.39
N ARG A 137 -1.25 23.88 3.19
CA ARG A 137 -0.28 24.56 4.05
C ARG A 137 1.12 24.18 3.61
N ASP A 138 1.90 25.19 3.29
CA ASP A 138 3.34 25.05 3.04
C ASP A 138 4.04 24.86 4.40
N GLU A 139 4.73 23.73 4.57
CA GLU A 139 5.42 23.35 5.82
C GLU A 139 6.71 24.14 6.02
N ARG A 140 7.33 24.67 4.94
CA ARG A 140 8.52 25.53 5.02
C ARG A 140 8.17 26.94 5.47
N THR A 141 7.12 27.52 4.89
CA THR A 141 6.78 28.93 5.11
C THR A 141 5.67 29.12 6.13
N GLY A 142 4.93 28.06 6.46
CA GLY A 142 3.74 28.11 7.31
C GLY A 142 2.57 28.85 6.67
N ARG A 143 2.64 29.15 5.37
CA ARG A 143 1.60 29.90 4.65
C ARG A 143 0.53 28.96 4.15
N ASP A 144 -0.71 29.40 4.32
CA ASP A 144 -1.87 28.73 3.75
C ASP A 144 -2.12 29.25 2.33
N SER A 145 -2.52 28.36 1.43
CA SER A 145 -2.87 28.65 0.04
C SER A 145 -4.13 27.87 -0.36
N GLU A 146 -4.82 28.35 -1.38
CA GLU A 146 -5.98 27.66 -1.95
C GLU A 146 -5.68 27.25 -3.40
N LEU A 147 -6.08 26.03 -3.77
CA LEU A 147 -5.93 25.49 -5.12
C LEU A 147 -7.31 25.08 -5.65
N PRO A 148 -7.83 25.73 -6.71
CA PRO A 148 -9.06 25.31 -7.38
C PRO A 148 -8.91 23.90 -7.93
N ASN A 149 -9.95 23.07 -7.78
CA ASN A 149 -9.93 21.71 -8.33
C ASN A 149 -11.34 21.13 -8.49
N ASP A 150 -11.51 20.25 -9.48
CA ASP A 150 -12.76 19.53 -9.72
C ASP A 150 -12.81 18.25 -8.87
N PHE A 151 -11.72 17.47 -8.87
CA PHE A 151 -11.63 16.20 -8.16
C PHE A 151 -10.40 16.12 -7.25
N VAL A 152 -10.56 15.42 -6.12
CA VAL A 152 -9.46 15.10 -5.22
C VAL A 152 -9.30 13.59 -5.18
N VAL A 153 -8.16 13.12 -5.64
CA VAL A 153 -7.75 11.73 -5.49
C VAL A 153 -6.88 11.64 -4.23
N LEU A 154 -7.48 11.20 -3.13
CA LEU A 154 -6.80 10.94 -1.85
C LEU A 154 -6.23 9.52 -1.76
N ALA A 155 -6.17 8.81 -2.88
CA ALA A 155 -6.26 7.35 -2.88
C ALA A 155 -5.12 6.56 -2.17
N MET A 156 -4.10 7.22 -1.60
CA MET A 156 -2.73 6.67 -1.59
C MET A 156 -1.92 7.01 -0.34
N THR A 157 -2.59 7.34 0.77
CA THR A 157 -2.05 7.37 2.14
C THR A 157 -1.87 5.97 2.76
N GLY A 158 -2.08 4.92 1.97
CA GLY A 158 -2.00 3.52 2.37
C GLY A 158 -3.34 2.94 2.81
N TYR A 159 -3.32 1.63 3.06
CA TYR A 159 -4.45 0.87 3.54
C TYR A 159 -4.07 0.17 4.84
N ARG A 160 -5.05 -0.04 5.70
CA ARG A 160 -4.88 -0.81 6.93
C ARG A 160 -5.78 -2.05 6.94
N PRO A 161 -5.31 -3.17 7.50
CA PRO A 161 -6.19 -4.31 7.75
C PRO A 161 -7.24 -3.88 8.77
N ASP A 162 -8.45 -4.44 8.68
CA ASP A 162 -9.44 -4.29 9.75
C ASP A 162 -9.30 -5.45 10.75
N PRO A 163 -8.68 -5.22 11.92
CA PRO A 163 -8.47 -6.27 12.92
C PRO A 163 -9.74 -6.69 13.66
N ARG A 164 -10.89 -6.01 13.46
CA ARG A 164 -12.11 -6.24 14.26
C ARG A 164 -12.55 -7.70 14.23
N LEU A 165 -12.59 -8.32 13.05
CA LEU A 165 -12.99 -9.71 12.91
C LEU A 165 -12.05 -10.66 13.67
N LEU A 166 -10.74 -10.44 13.59
CA LEU A 166 -9.74 -11.28 14.26
C LEU A 166 -9.81 -11.12 15.79
N ARG A 167 -10.00 -9.88 16.28
CA ARG A 167 -10.21 -9.63 17.71
C ARG A 167 -11.50 -10.27 18.23
N GLU A 168 -12.59 -10.20 17.47
CA GLU A 168 -13.86 -10.85 17.83
C GLU A 168 -13.76 -12.39 17.85
N LEU A 169 -12.85 -12.95 17.06
CA LEU A 169 -12.52 -14.38 17.09
C LEU A 169 -11.61 -14.76 18.27
N GLY A 170 -11.03 -13.78 18.96
CA GLY A 170 -10.12 -13.99 20.09
C GLY A 170 -8.65 -14.15 19.70
N VAL A 171 -8.28 -13.83 18.46
CA VAL A 171 -6.90 -13.94 17.96
C VAL A 171 -6.05 -12.83 18.56
N THR A 172 -4.89 -13.19 19.10
CA THR A 172 -3.92 -12.23 19.61
C THR A 172 -3.25 -11.48 18.46
N LEU A 173 -3.19 -10.15 18.57
CA LEU A 173 -2.53 -9.28 17.60
C LEU A 173 -1.34 -8.57 18.27
N ASP A 174 -0.25 -8.39 17.52
CA ASP A 174 0.89 -7.60 17.99
C ASP A 174 0.66 -6.07 17.88
N ALA A 175 1.69 -5.28 18.22
CA ALA A 175 1.66 -3.82 18.15
C ALA A 175 1.42 -3.28 16.73
N GLU A 176 1.75 -4.07 15.71
CA GLU A 176 1.59 -3.76 14.30
C GLU A 176 0.29 -4.38 13.74
N SER A 177 -0.56 -4.96 14.59
CA SER A 177 -1.77 -5.70 14.18
C SER A 177 -1.50 -6.96 13.34
N VAL A 178 -0.30 -7.52 13.41
CA VAL A 178 0.02 -8.85 12.87
C VAL A 178 -0.67 -9.90 13.76
N PRO A 179 -1.47 -10.82 13.18
CA PRO A 179 -2.09 -11.88 13.96
C PRO A 179 -1.05 -12.92 14.37
N ALA A 180 -1.12 -13.41 15.61
CA ALA A 180 -0.32 -14.54 16.05
C ALA A 180 -0.71 -15.78 15.25
N HIS A 181 0.26 -16.36 14.52
CA HIS A 181 0.05 -17.53 13.70
C HIS A 181 1.33 -18.36 13.55
N ASP A 182 1.15 -19.63 13.23
CA ASP A 182 2.21 -20.54 12.82
C ASP A 182 2.52 -20.34 11.32
N PRO A 183 3.76 -19.99 10.91
CA PRO A 183 4.13 -19.79 9.51
C PRO A 183 3.99 -21.03 8.61
N GLU A 184 4.08 -22.25 9.16
CA GLU A 184 4.03 -23.48 8.36
C GLU A 184 2.59 -23.95 8.09
N THR A 185 1.67 -23.63 8.99
CA THR A 185 0.27 -24.08 8.91
C THR A 185 -0.71 -22.94 8.66
N MET A 186 -0.30 -21.70 8.95
CA MET A 186 -1.12 -20.50 9.04
C MET A 186 -2.25 -20.59 10.08
N GLU A 187 -2.18 -21.51 11.04
CA GLU A 187 -3.12 -21.61 12.17
C GLU A 187 -2.81 -20.51 13.18
N THR A 188 -3.84 -19.84 13.69
CA THR A 188 -3.72 -18.81 14.73
C THR A 188 -3.61 -19.42 16.13
N ASP A 189 -3.42 -18.58 17.15
CA ASP A 189 -3.53 -18.97 18.56
C ASP A 189 -4.94 -19.47 18.96
N VAL A 190 -5.96 -19.21 18.13
CA VAL A 190 -7.30 -19.79 18.27
C VAL A 190 -7.40 -21.08 17.44
N PRO A 191 -7.57 -22.26 18.08
CA PRO A 191 -7.60 -23.54 17.38
C PRO A 191 -8.71 -23.61 16.33
N GLY A 192 -8.37 -24.03 15.10
CA GLY A 192 -9.31 -24.13 13.99
C GLY A 192 -9.58 -22.80 13.25
N VAL A 193 -8.92 -21.70 13.64
CA VAL A 193 -8.89 -20.44 12.89
C VAL A 193 -7.54 -20.31 12.18
N PHE A 194 -7.59 -20.10 10.87
CA PHE A 194 -6.43 -19.93 9.99
C PHE A 194 -6.48 -18.57 9.31
N ILE A 195 -5.35 -18.05 8.87
CA ILE A 195 -5.26 -16.80 8.11
C ILE A 195 -4.60 -17.02 6.74
N ALA A 196 -4.91 -16.16 5.76
CA ALA A 196 -4.29 -16.25 4.45
C ALA A 196 -4.13 -14.89 3.76
N GLY A 197 -3.13 -14.82 2.88
CA GLY A 197 -2.78 -13.60 2.15
C GLY A 197 -2.23 -12.51 3.07
N VAL A 198 -2.40 -11.27 2.63
CA VAL A 198 -1.85 -10.07 3.25
C VAL A 198 -2.19 -9.90 4.73
N VAL A 199 -3.30 -10.50 5.23
CA VAL A 199 -3.72 -10.41 6.65
C VAL A 199 -2.66 -10.93 7.63
N ALA A 200 -1.75 -11.78 7.17
CA ALA A 200 -0.59 -12.23 7.92
C ALA A 200 0.50 -11.16 8.13
N GLY A 201 0.44 -10.03 7.40
CA GLY A 201 1.47 -8.99 7.41
C GLY A 201 1.24 -7.83 8.41
N GLY A 202 0.09 -7.76 9.08
CA GLY A 202 -0.28 -6.61 9.94
C GLY A 202 -0.17 -5.27 9.19
N ASN A 203 0.08 -4.14 9.84
CA ASN A 203 0.12 -2.82 9.18
C ASN A 203 1.28 -2.62 8.17
N ARG A 204 2.05 -3.67 7.84
CA ARG A 204 3.13 -3.68 6.87
C ARG A 204 2.73 -4.43 5.59
N PRO A 205 2.19 -3.71 4.58
CA PRO A 205 1.72 -4.33 3.33
C PRO A 205 2.86 -4.88 2.47
N ASP A 206 4.10 -4.49 2.72
CA ASP A 206 5.33 -4.93 2.07
C ASP A 206 5.81 -6.32 2.51
N ARG A 207 5.20 -6.92 3.55
CA ARG A 207 5.59 -8.24 4.06
C ARG A 207 5.03 -9.41 3.28
N VAL A 208 3.88 -9.23 2.64
CA VAL A 208 3.18 -10.31 1.94
C VAL A 208 2.70 -9.78 0.60
N PHE A 209 3.34 -10.21 -0.47
CA PHE A 209 2.89 -9.91 -1.83
C PHE A 209 1.92 -10.97 -2.34
N ILE A 210 1.29 -10.73 -3.50
CA ILE A 210 0.35 -11.69 -4.11
C ILE A 210 1.07 -13.02 -4.40
N GLU A 211 2.34 -12.93 -4.78
CA GLU A 211 3.24 -14.03 -5.11
C GLU A 211 3.51 -14.95 -3.92
N ASP A 212 3.58 -14.39 -2.70
CA ASP A 212 3.83 -15.14 -1.47
C ASP A 212 2.50 -15.59 -0.84
N GLY A 213 1.56 -14.66 -0.71
CA GLY A 213 0.28 -14.87 -0.05
C GLY A 213 -0.59 -15.95 -0.69
N ARG A 214 -0.42 -16.22 -2.00
CA ARG A 214 -1.11 -17.32 -2.70
C ARG A 214 -0.77 -18.71 -2.15
N HIS A 215 0.36 -18.85 -1.44
CA HIS A 215 0.80 -20.10 -0.85
C HIS A 215 0.20 -20.38 0.54
N HIS A 216 -0.39 -19.37 1.21
CA HIS A 216 -0.96 -19.52 2.55
C HIS A 216 -2.21 -20.43 2.58
N GLY A 217 -3.13 -20.27 1.62
CA GLY A 217 -4.33 -21.11 1.53
C GLY A 217 -4.01 -22.62 1.45
N PRO A 218 -3.07 -23.03 0.59
CA PRO A 218 -2.59 -24.41 0.52
C PRO A 218 -2.06 -24.97 1.83
N LEU A 219 -1.31 -24.19 2.61
CA LEU A 219 -0.79 -24.59 3.92
C LEU A 219 -1.93 -24.86 4.91
N ALA A 220 -2.87 -23.91 5.01
CA ALA A 220 -4.05 -24.06 5.87
C ALA A 220 -4.88 -25.30 5.50
N VAL A 221 -5.10 -25.56 4.20
CA VAL A 221 -5.84 -26.75 3.75
C VAL A 221 -5.11 -28.05 4.12
N ARG A 222 -3.78 -28.12 3.96
CA ARG A 222 -3.00 -29.29 4.36
C ARG A 222 -3.12 -29.56 5.86
N SER A 223 -2.99 -28.52 6.69
CA SER A 223 -3.14 -28.65 8.15
C SER A 223 -4.54 -29.16 8.53
N ILE A 224 -5.59 -28.58 7.94
CA ILE A 224 -6.99 -29.00 8.17
C ILE A 224 -7.23 -30.47 7.78
N LEU A 225 -6.64 -30.93 6.67
CA LEU A 225 -6.79 -32.32 6.21
C LEU A 225 -6.00 -33.30 7.07
N ALA A 226 -4.76 -32.95 7.44
CA ALA A 226 -3.91 -33.74 8.32
C ALA A 226 -4.56 -33.94 9.69
N ALA A 227 -5.13 -32.89 10.29
CA ALA A 227 -5.88 -32.97 11.55
C ALA A 227 -7.12 -33.89 11.49
N ARG A 228 -7.61 -34.20 10.28
CA ARG A 228 -8.75 -35.11 10.03
C ARG A 228 -8.32 -36.51 9.61
N GLY A 229 -7.02 -36.83 9.64
CA GLY A 229 -6.49 -38.11 9.18
C GLY A 229 -6.70 -38.35 7.69
N ARG A 230 -6.84 -37.29 6.89
CA ARG A 230 -7.02 -37.38 5.44
C ARG A 230 -5.74 -36.94 4.74
N GLU A 231 -5.23 -37.79 3.86
CA GLU A 231 -4.17 -37.41 2.93
C GLU A 231 -4.63 -36.22 2.07
N PRO A 232 -3.85 -35.13 1.97
CA PRO A 232 -4.11 -34.10 0.98
C PRO A 232 -4.01 -34.76 -0.39
N ALA A 233 -5.12 -34.84 -1.13
CA ALA A 233 -5.13 -35.41 -2.46
C ALA A 233 -4.00 -34.79 -3.30
N ARG A 234 -3.28 -35.63 -4.07
CA ARG A 234 -2.11 -35.32 -4.94
C ARG A 234 -2.22 -34.07 -5.86
N ALA A 235 -3.33 -33.33 -5.82
CA ALA A 235 -3.67 -32.22 -6.71
C ALA A 235 -3.38 -30.82 -6.14
N ILE A 236 -2.85 -30.65 -4.91
CA ILE A 236 -2.34 -29.34 -4.46
C ILE A 236 -0.89 -29.19 -4.92
N SER A 237 -0.67 -29.20 -6.25
CA SER A 237 0.59 -28.76 -6.86
C SER A 237 0.64 -27.23 -6.75
N LEU A 238 1.08 -26.75 -5.61
CA LEU A 238 1.41 -25.35 -5.42
C LEU A 238 2.89 -25.34 -5.13
N GLY A 239 3.68 -25.05 -6.18
CA GLY A 239 5.11 -24.87 -6.07
C GLY A 239 5.37 -23.81 -5.00
N VAL A 240 5.81 -24.25 -3.83
CA VAL A 240 6.31 -23.38 -2.78
C VAL A 240 7.64 -22.85 -3.30
N PRO A 241 7.79 -21.56 -3.64
CA PRO A 241 9.12 -21.03 -3.89
C PRO A 241 9.93 -21.15 -2.60
N PRO A 242 11.24 -21.46 -2.67
CA PRO A 242 12.09 -21.44 -1.48
C PRO A 242 11.97 -20.06 -0.84
N SER A 243 11.84 -20.04 0.50
CA SER A 243 11.78 -18.82 1.30
C SER A 243 12.80 -17.82 0.78
N ARG A 244 12.34 -16.64 0.32
CA ARG A 244 13.26 -15.55 -0.04
C ARG A 244 14.12 -15.28 1.18
N ARG A 245 15.43 -15.52 1.03
CA ARG A 245 16.43 -15.08 1.99
C ARG A 245 16.26 -13.57 2.15
N GLU A 246 16.38 -13.06 3.38
CA GLU A 246 16.46 -11.61 3.57
C GLU A 246 17.55 -11.05 2.66
N PRO A 247 17.32 -9.91 1.99
CA PRO A 247 18.32 -9.31 1.12
C PRO A 247 19.59 -9.05 1.92
N ASP A 248 20.69 -9.66 1.47
CA ASP A 248 22.00 -9.53 2.09
C ASP A 248 22.74 -8.41 1.32
N PRO A 249 22.88 -7.21 1.90
CA PRO A 249 23.42 -6.07 1.18
C PRO A 249 24.84 -6.30 0.66
N GLU A 250 25.63 -7.19 1.29
CA GLU A 250 26.97 -7.53 0.83
C GLU A 250 26.96 -8.55 -0.32
N ALA A 251 26.03 -9.50 -0.33
CA ALA A 251 25.95 -10.55 -1.37
C ALA A 251 25.21 -10.08 -2.64
N ASP A 252 24.24 -9.18 -2.50
CA ASP A 252 23.38 -8.71 -3.59
C ASP A 252 23.95 -7.47 -4.32
N GLY A 253 25.20 -7.10 -4.04
CA GLY A 253 25.93 -6.07 -4.77
C GLY A 253 25.51 -4.63 -4.43
N PHE A 254 24.88 -4.41 -3.29
CA PHE A 254 24.75 -3.06 -2.72
C PHE A 254 26.06 -2.70 -2.04
N GLY A 255 27.03 -2.25 -2.83
CA GLY A 255 28.25 -1.65 -2.30
C GLY A 255 27.89 -0.54 -1.30
N PRO A 256 28.67 -0.38 -0.21
CA PRO A 256 28.36 0.62 0.80
C PRO A 256 28.27 2.00 0.15
N PRO A 257 27.39 2.89 0.64
CA PRO A 257 27.34 4.26 0.17
C PRO A 257 28.74 4.87 0.32
N ALA A 258 29.26 5.45 -0.76
CA ALA A 258 30.56 6.10 -0.75
C ALA A 258 30.56 7.19 0.34
N GLU A 259 31.26 6.91 1.43
CA GLU A 259 31.55 7.90 2.46
C GLU A 259 32.41 9.00 1.85
N GLY A 260 32.01 10.24 2.09
CA GLY A 260 32.65 11.43 1.55
C GLY A 260 34.12 11.52 1.96
N GLY A 261 35.00 11.51 0.97
CA GLY A 261 36.35 12.04 1.07
C GLY A 261 36.33 13.50 0.60
N ALA A 262 36.38 14.43 1.54
CA ALA A 262 36.72 15.81 1.27
C ALA A 262 38.17 15.84 0.77
N ASP A 263 38.39 16.21 -0.50
CA ASP A 263 39.60 16.94 -0.88
C ASP A 263 39.33 17.83 -2.10
N ALA A 264 39.01 19.08 -1.80
CA ALA A 264 38.91 20.14 -2.79
C ALA A 264 40.32 20.58 -3.19
N THR A 265 40.87 19.96 -4.24
CA THR A 265 42.01 20.56 -4.96
C THR A 265 41.46 21.50 -6.04
N PRO A 266 41.76 22.81 -6.00
CA PRO A 266 41.24 23.74 -6.98
C PRO A 266 41.89 23.54 -8.36
N PRO A 267 41.15 23.74 -9.47
CA PRO A 267 41.69 23.57 -10.81
C PRO A 267 42.77 24.60 -11.12
N GLN A 268 43.97 24.12 -11.49
CA GLN A 268 45.03 24.97 -12.03
C GLN A 268 44.61 25.56 -13.37
N ALA A 269 44.80 26.87 -13.50
CA ALA A 269 44.58 27.63 -14.71
C ALA A 269 45.51 27.15 -15.84
N ALA A 270 44.91 26.77 -16.97
CA ALA A 270 45.62 26.60 -18.23
C ALA A 270 45.84 27.98 -18.87
N THR A 271 47.08 28.45 -18.87
CA THR A 271 47.56 29.56 -19.69
C THR A 271 47.64 29.13 -21.16
N PRO A 272 47.32 30.01 -22.13
CA PRO A 272 47.57 29.75 -23.54
C PRO A 272 49.02 30.14 -23.89
N SER A 273 49.75 29.25 -24.56
CA SER A 273 51.05 29.56 -25.19
C SER A 273 51.12 28.94 -26.59
N SER A 274 50.97 29.82 -27.57
CA SER A 274 51.48 29.83 -28.96
C SER A 274 52.17 28.58 -29.54
N ALA A 275 51.71 28.16 -30.73
CA ALA A 275 52.54 28.01 -31.92
C ALA A 275 51.66 27.95 -33.19
N GLU A 276 52.04 28.79 -34.17
CA GLU A 276 51.59 28.97 -35.57
C GLU A 276 50.24 29.66 -35.85
#